data_AF-A0A1H2EHR0-F1
#
_entry.id   AF-A0A1H2EHR0-F1
#
_cell.length_a   1.000
_cell.length_b   1.000
_cell.length_c   1.000
_cell.angle_alpha   90.00
_cell.angle_beta   90.00
_cell.angle_gamma   90.00
#
_symmetry.space_group_name_H-M   'P 1'
#
loop_
_entity.id
_entity.type
_entity.pdbx_description
1 polymer ?
#
loop_
_entity_poly.entity_id
_entity_poly.type
_entity_poly.pdbx_seq_one_letter_code
_entity_poly.pdbx_strand_id
1 'polypeptide(L)'
;MFYWIKYLVHGRWRRKKPFFVSAYRYHCAANQSVKEGDVFIALRQFRIAAALQPRWVEPLRKIAALHLQNGNFAQALSYTRKALRLTPSYAPLVLFLFEIWHSHPELPPDLEQELTLAFKSCTPMTLGASRHAGILRLMEVSLPRFITRFFCRQRATRFIAALENKAHEFVLECHRDEALAFCLKIEQTKEKFRQCLYGKRHFIRYLGVDWVRNIGHITFIDNYLKLQKIGCIQNTIKPVLLLKDVSAVSNPCFLDYWRDHIDVIIDESEFRRRKSAFSLLELSIMGTSLLDGSVLSYSHARALAHEEWKKRGLLSLLKLKDNHVRKGWAALEKIGMPRNAWFVALHIRQAGFRSEDTLQTRSLRNSDPAHYLLAMQAIIDRGGWIVRLGNSTMTPLPPMRGVIDYALSDMKSDWMDVFLLGAGRFFVGSDSGISCVPPIFGVPCVYVNWSPYGERPGNDNNLICFKILKDKASRQKIPFSRVLRYPLGHMESEYALQKNDLSIEENTPEEIREITEEMLDRLDGKWVEDEADERRFARFVEISLSQGGYQGPRIGRAFLERHCDLLQ
;
A
#
# COMPACT_ATOMS: atom_id res chain seq x y z
N MET A 1 11.61 -3.59 29.15
CA MET A 1 11.50 -4.69 30.13
C MET A 1 12.79 -5.50 30.30
N PHE A 2 13.77 -5.43 29.37
CA PHE A 2 14.94 -6.30 29.39
C PHE A 2 16.24 -5.78 30.06
N TYR A 3 16.30 -4.54 30.55
CA TYR A 3 17.55 -4.01 31.16
C TYR A 3 17.69 -4.17 32.68
N TRP A 4 16.68 -4.69 33.39
CA TRP A 4 16.65 -4.67 34.87
C TRP A 4 16.53 -6.05 35.54
N ILE A 5 16.28 -7.12 34.79
CA ILE A 5 16.14 -8.48 35.36
C ILE A 5 17.51 -9.09 35.72
N LYS A 6 18.61 -8.66 35.08
CA LYS A 6 19.96 -9.16 35.40
C LYS A 6 20.51 -8.71 36.76
N TYR A 7 19.87 -7.75 37.44
CA TYR A 7 20.35 -7.16 38.70
C TYR A 7 19.63 -7.65 39.96
N LEU A 8 18.63 -8.53 39.84
CA LEU A 8 17.88 -9.07 40.97
C LEU A 8 18.57 -10.26 41.68
N VAL A 9 19.62 -10.84 41.09
CA VAL A 9 20.21 -12.11 41.56
C VAL A 9 21.35 -11.92 42.59
N HIS A 10 21.95 -10.74 42.71
CA HIS A 10 23.09 -10.54 43.62
C HIS A 10 22.74 -9.49 44.68
N GLY A 11 22.67 -9.92 45.95
CA GLY A 11 22.20 -9.19 47.14
C GLY A 11 22.97 -7.92 47.57
N ARG A 12 23.51 -7.13 46.62
CA ARG A 12 24.27 -5.89 46.88
C ARG A 12 23.43 -4.60 46.91
N TRP A 13 22.12 -4.63 46.68
CA TRP A 13 21.28 -3.41 46.73
C TRP A 13 20.86 -2.97 48.15
N ARG A 14 21.00 -3.83 49.17
CA ARG A 14 20.58 -3.49 50.55
C ARG A 14 21.39 -2.37 51.21
N ARG A 15 22.52 -1.92 50.64
CA ARG A 15 23.45 -0.99 51.30
C ARG A 15 23.60 0.41 50.69
N LYS A 16 22.87 0.81 49.61
CA LYS A 16 23.08 2.16 49.04
C LYS A 16 21.89 3.10 48.84
N LYS A 17 20.61 2.71 48.93
CA LYS A 17 19.47 3.66 48.96
C LYS A 17 18.23 3.08 49.68
N PRO A 18 18.13 3.12 51.03
CA PRO A 18 17.03 2.51 51.79
C PRO A 18 15.62 2.98 51.35
N PHE A 19 15.49 4.24 50.90
CA PHE A 19 14.22 4.81 50.48
C PHE A 19 13.68 4.25 49.14
N PHE A 20 14.53 3.79 48.21
CA PHE A 20 14.07 3.27 46.93
C PHE A 20 13.42 1.89 47.05
N VAL A 21 13.96 1.03 47.91
CA VAL A 21 13.38 -0.31 48.18
C VAL A 21 11.98 -0.17 48.77
N SER A 22 11.80 0.76 49.72
CA SER A 22 10.49 1.08 50.28
C SER A 22 9.56 1.67 49.22
N ALA A 23 10.01 2.63 48.41
CA ALA A 23 9.21 3.20 47.32
C ALA A 23 8.75 2.13 46.32
N TYR A 24 9.64 1.21 45.94
CA TYR A 24 9.34 0.12 45.01
C TYR A 24 8.32 -0.85 45.59
N ARG A 25 8.40 -1.20 46.88
CA ARG A 25 7.39 -2.02 47.56
C ARG A 25 6.00 -1.39 47.51
N TYR A 26 5.89 -0.09 47.82
CA TYR A 26 4.62 0.63 47.71
C TYR A 26 4.09 0.69 46.28
N HIS A 27 4.96 0.84 45.27
CA HIS A 27 4.56 0.79 43.87
C HIS A 27 4.05 -0.59 43.43
N CYS A 28 4.68 -1.67 43.89
CA CYS A 28 4.21 -3.03 43.61
C CYS A 28 2.86 -3.31 44.28
N ALA A 29 2.71 -2.94 45.56
CA ALA A 29 1.44 -3.03 46.28
C ALA A 29 0.33 -2.23 45.56
N ALA A 30 0.66 -1.02 45.09
CA ALA A 30 -0.30 -0.18 44.37
C ALA A 30 -0.76 -0.82 43.07
N ASN A 31 0.14 -1.44 42.30
CA ASN A 31 -0.25 -2.18 41.09
C ASN A 31 -1.12 -3.39 41.41
N GLN A 32 -0.96 -4.02 42.58
CA GLN A 32 -1.81 -5.12 43.03
C GLN A 32 -3.22 -4.61 43.38
N SER A 33 -3.34 -3.52 44.14
CA SER A 33 -4.64 -2.89 44.44
C SER A 33 -5.37 -2.40 43.19
N VAL A 34 -4.67 -1.95 42.14
CA VAL A 34 -5.28 -1.65 40.83
C VAL A 34 -5.92 -2.89 40.20
N LYS A 35 -5.28 -4.07 40.30
CA LYS A 35 -5.84 -5.32 39.76
C LYS A 35 -7.06 -5.80 40.55
N GLU A 36 -7.08 -5.51 41.84
CA GLU A 36 -8.18 -5.82 42.76
C GLU A 36 -9.35 -4.82 42.67
N GLY A 37 -9.19 -3.74 41.87
CA GLY A 37 -10.21 -2.72 41.67
C GLY A 37 -10.24 -1.62 42.75
N ASP A 38 -9.35 -1.67 43.75
CA ASP A 38 -9.28 -0.65 44.81
C ASP A 38 -8.42 0.55 44.38
N VAL A 39 -9.06 1.46 43.65
CA VAL A 39 -8.41 2.67 43.13
C VAL A 39 -7.97 3.63 44.24
N PHE A 40 -8.70 3.68 45.36
CA PHE A 40 -8.38 4.58 46.47
C PHE A 40 -7.06 4.17 47.15
N ILE A 41 -6.94 2.87 47.48
CA ILE A 41 -5.72 2.33 48.08
C ILE A 41 -4.55 2.43 47.10
N ALA A 42 -4.76 2.12 45.82
CA ALA A 42 -3.74 2.24 44.78
C ALA A 42 -3.19 3.67 44.67
N LEU A 43 -4.05 4.69 44.60
CA LEU A 43 -3.63 6.09 44.53
C LEU A 43 -2.85 6.52 45.78
N ARG A 44 -3.28 6.11 46.97
CA ARG A 44 -2.56 6.39 48.23
C ARG A 44 -1.16 5.79 48.20
N GLN A 45 -1.03 4.53 47.79
CA GLN A 45 0.25 3.82 47.75
C GLN A 45 1.19 4.36 46.66
N PHE A 46 0.68 4.72 45.48
CA PHE A 46 1.50 5.40 44.46
C PHE A 46 1.98 6.77 44.93
N ARG A 47 1.17 7.54 45.68
CA ARG A 47 1.58 8.83 46.27
C ARG A 47 2.71 8.66 47.28
N ILE A 48 2.63 7.63 48.13
CA ILE A 48 3.72 7.26 49.06
C ILE A 48 4.99 6.88 48.27
N ALA A 49 4.87 6.07 47.22
CA ALA A 49 6.00 5.71 46.37
C ALA A 49 6.64 6.94 45.69
N ALA A 50 5.84 7.89 45.21
CA ALA A 50 6.32 9.14 44.63
C ALA A 50 7.01 10.05 45.67
N ALA A 51 6.50 10.09 46.90
CA ALA A 51 7.10 10.87 47.99
C ALA A 51 8.44 10.30 48.46
N LEU A 52 8.54 8.97 48.56
CA LEU A 52 9.78 8.28 48.94
C LEU A 52 10.86 8.38 47.85
N GLN A 53 10.48 8.52 46.58
CA GLN A 53 11.41 8.71 45.47
C GLN A 53 10.91 9.77 44.47
N PRO A 54 11.13 11.07 44.74
CA PRO A 54 10.57 12.18 43.94
C PRO A 54 11.03 12.26 42.48
N ARG A 55 12.18 11.67 42.14
CA ARG A 55 12.71 11.61 40.76
C ARG A 55 12.24 10.39 39.97
N TRP A 56 11.40 9.51 40.55
CA TRP A 56 10.91 8.33 39.88
C TRP A 56 9.55 8.61 39.22
N VAL A 57 9.54 8.59 37.88
CA VAL A 57 8.37 8.99 37.07
C VAL A 57 7.23 7.96 37.07
N GLU A 58 7.50 6.67 37.23
CA GLU A 58 6.47 5.63 37.09
C GLU A 58 5.28 5.76 38.05
N PRO A 59 5.47 6.02 39.36
CA PRO A 59 4.35 6.30 40.26
C PRO A 59 3.47 7.47 39.81
N LEU A 60 4.08 8.57 39.32
CA LEU A 60 3.34 9.74 38.84
C LEU A 60 2.56 9.42 37.56
N ARG A 61 3.16 8.67 36.63
CA ARG A 61 2.47 8.19 35.42
C ARG A 61 1.27 7.30 35.76
N LYS A 62 1.41 6.40 36.74
CA LYS A 62 0.33 5.51 37.19
C LYS A 62 -0.82 6.29 37.86
N ILE A 63 -0.49 7.30 38.67
CA ILE A 63 -1.49 8.20 39.27
C ILE A 63 -2.25 8.98 38.18
N ALA A 64 -1.53 9.54 37.21
CA ALA A 64 -2.13 10.25 36.09
C ALA A 64 -3.08 9.34 35.28
N ALA A 65 -2.66 8.11 34.97
CA ALA A 65 -3.47 7.13 34.26
C ALA A 65 -4.76 6.75 35.01
N LEU A 66 -4.69 6.52 36.33
CA LEU A 66 -5.86 6.18 37.14
C LEU A 66 -6.85 7.34 37.24
N HIS A 67 -6.35 8.57 37.38
CA HIS A 67 -7.22 9.75 37.36
C HIS A 67 -7.87 9.93 35.98
N LEU A 68 -7.14 9.66 34.90
CA LEU A 68 -7.66 9.73 33.53
C LEU A 68 -8.77 8.68 33.29
N GLN A 69 -8.55 7.43 33.71
CA GLN A 69 -9.54 6.35 33.61
C GLN A 69 -10.82 6.62 34.41
N ASN A 70 -10.71 7.35 35.51
CA ASN A 70 -11.84 7.71 36.37
C ASN A 70 -12.46 9.08 36.04
N GLY A 71 -12.11 9.70 34.90
CA GLY A 71 -12.66 10.99 34.48
C GLY A 71 -12.23 12.20 35.32
N ASN A 72 -11.18 12.06 36.14
CA ASN A 72 -10.66 13.13 37.00
C ASN A 72 -9.57 13.96 36.29
N PHE A 73 -9.95 14.66 35.23
CA PHE A 73 -9.01 15.28 34.27
C PHE A 73 -8.11 16.36 34.88
N ALA A 74 -8.59 17.18 35.83
CA ALA A 74 -7.77 18.19 36.49
C ALA A 74 -6.60 17.58 37.29
N GLN A 75 -6.87 16.46 37.97
CA GLN A 75 -5.84 15.70 38.70
C GLN A 75 -4.91 14.97 37.72
N ALA A 76 -5.47 14.34 36.70
CA ALA A 76 -4.68 13.71 35.63
C ALA A 76 -3.70 14.71 35.00
N LEU A 77 -4.14 15.94 34.72
CA LEU A 77 -3.31 16.99 34.15
C LEU A 77 -2.20 17.42 35.10
N SER A 78 -2.53 17.68 36.37
CA SER A 78 -1.56 18.07 37.39
C SER A 78 -0.43 17.04 37.55
N TYR A 79 -0.78 15.75 37.63
CA TYR A 79 0.19 14.68 37.76
C TYR A 79 0.98 14.43 36.47
N THR A 80 0.35 14.61 35.29
CA THR A 80 1.03 14.53 34.00
C THR A 80 2.08 15.64 33.85
N ARG A 81 1.74 16.90 34.20
CA ARG A 81 2.68 18.03 34.23
C ARG A 81 3.84 17.78 35.18
N LYS A 82 3.56 17.28 36.40
CA LYS A 82 4.61 16.91 37.36
C LYS A 82 5.56 15.84 36.81
N ALA A 83 5.02 14.83 36.13
CA ALA A 83 5.83 13.76 35.56
C ALA A 83 6.65 14.23 34.34
N LEU A 84 6.10 15.11 33.50
CA LEU A 84 6.81 15.68 32.34
C LEU A 84 7.93 16.63 32.74
N ARG A 85 7.82 17.34 33.88
CA ARG A 85 8.95 18.13 34.42
C ARG A 85 10.17 17.25 34.75
N LEU A 86 9.96 15.98 35.07
CA LEU A 86 11.04 15.03 35.37
C LEU A 86 11.58 14.36 34.10
N THR A 87 10.69 13.98 33.18
CA THR A 87 11.06 13.37 31.89
C THR A 87 10.26 14.00 30.75
N PRO A 88 10.74 15.13 30.17
CA PRO A 88 9.99 15.89 29.18
C PRO A 88 9.64 15.14 27.89
N SER A 89 10.46 14.17 27.51
CA SER A 89 10.33 13.38 26.27
C SER A 89 9.59 12.05 26.44
N TYR A 90 8.92 11.82 27.58
CA TYR A 90 8.30 10.53 27.88
C TYR A 90 6.94 10.36 27.19
N ALA A 91 6.92 9.60 26.10
CA ALA A 91 5.77 9.48 25.20
C ALA A 91 4.43 9.11 25.86
N PRO A 92 4.34 8.18 26.84
CA PRO A 92 3.07 7.89 27.51
C PRO A 92 2.42 9.10 28.18
N LEU A 93 3.22 10.04 28.70
CA LEU A 93 2.72 11.26 29.33
C LEU A 93 2.28 12.31 28.32
N VAL A 94 2.94 12.38 27.16
CA VAL A 94 2.53 13.25 26.05
C VAL A 94 1.15 12.82 25.52
N LEU A 95 0.88 11.51 25.49
CA LEU A 95 -0.43 10.98 25.14
C LEU A 95 -1.51 11.27 26.18
N PHE A 96 -1.17 11.24 27.47
CA PHE A 96 -2.11 11.65 28.52
C PHE A 96 -2.45 13.13 28.44
N LEU A 97 -1.48 14.02 28.20
CA LEU A 97 -1.77 15.44 27.94
C LEU A 97 -2.72 15.60 26.75
N PHE A 98 -2.51 14.80 25.69
CA PHE A 98 -3.36 14.86 24.50
C PHE A 98 -4.79 14.38 24.78
N GLU A 99 -4.95 13.26 25.49
CA GLU A 99 -6.26 12.71 25.86
C GLU A 99 -7.05 13.68 26.75
N ILE A 100 -6.37 14.36 27.68
CA ILE A 100 -6.96 15.39 28.53
C ILE A 100 -7.39 16.61 27.71
N TRP A 101 -6.52 17.12 26.83
CA TRP A 101 -6.83 18.26 25.96
C TRP A 101 -7.97 17.95 24.98
N HIS A 102 -8.04 16.73 24.47
CA HIS A 102 -9.09 16.30 23.54
C HIS A 102 -10.46 16.23 24.21
N SER A 103 -10.54 15.59 25.38
CA SER A 103 -11.80 15.36 26.09
C SER A 103 -12.37 16.64 26.72
N HIS A 104 -11.52 17.64 26.99
CA HIS A 104 -11.90 18.87 27.69
C HIS A 104 -11.18 20.10 27.10
N PRO A 105 -11.63 20.62 25.95
CA PRO A 105 -11.01 21.77 25.28
C PRO A 105 -11.12 23.09 26.08
N GLU A 106 -11.98 23.15 27.10
CA GLU A 106 -12.11 24.23 28.08
C GLU A 106 -11.00 24.29 29.15
N LEU A 107 -10.10 23.30 29.19
CA LEU A 107 -8.90 23.29 30.03
C LEU A 107 -7.86 24.33 29.56
N PRO A 108 -6.90 24.74 30.43
CA PRO A 108 -6.28 26.06 30.32
C PRO A 108 -5.53 26.32 29.00
N PRO A 109 -5.51 27.58 28.52
CA PRO A 109 -4.96 27.94 27.21
C PRO A 109 -3.47 27.65 27.02
N ASP A 110 -2.74 27.39 28.12
CA ASP A 110 -1.34 26.98 28.11
C ASP A 110 -1.13 25.51 27.72
N LEU A 111 -2.16 24.67 27.82
CA LEU A 111 -2.09 23.23 27.56
C LEU A 111 -1.73 22.91 26.10
N GLU A 112 -2.24 23.69 25.15
CA GLU A 112 -1.89 23.56 23.72
C GLU A 112 -0.41 23.89 23.48
N GLN A 113 0.11 24.90 24.16
CA GLN A 113 1.51 25.32 24.07
C GLN A 113 2.45 24.29 24.72
N GLU A 114 2.04 23.71 25.85
CA GLU A 114 2.76 22.63 26.53
C GLU A 114 2.80 21.34 25.71
N LEU A 115 1.67 20.93 25.12
CA LEU A 115 1.60 19.80 24.18
C LEU A 115 2.58 20.00 23.03
N THR A 116 2.61 21.20 22.46
CA THR A 116 3.54 21.57 21.38
C THR A 116 5.01 21.41 21.79
N LEU A 117 5.36 21.85 22.99
CA LEU A 117 6.73 21.74 23.53
C LEU A 117 7.10 20.28 23.84
N ALA A 118 6.17 19.51 24.41
CA ALA A 118 6.38 18.10 24.71
C ALA A 118 6.63 17.29 23.42
N PHE A 119 5.83 17.51 22.37
CA PHE A 119 6.04 16.88 21.06
C PHE A 119 7.39 17.24 20.43
N LYS A 120 7.89 18.48 20.58
CA LYS A 120 9.22 18.87 20.09
C LYS A 120 10.36 18.09 20.74
N SER A 121 10.16 17.59 21.96
CA SER A 121 11.18 16.90 22.75
C SER A 121 11.16 15.37 22.59
N CYS A 122 10.11 14.79 22.00
CA CYS A 122 10.04 13.36 21.71
C CYS A 122 10.78 13.02 20.42
N THR A 123 11.60 11.97 20.45
CA THR A 123 12.16 11.37 19.23
C THR A 123 11.16 10.36 18.65
N PRO A 124 11.16 10.09 17.33
CA PRO A 124 10.28 9.10 16.71
C PRO A 124 10.33 7.72 17.40
N MET A 125 11.49 7.34 17.93
CA MET A 125 11.72 6.09 18.68
C MET A 125 10.93 5.99 19.99
N THR A 126 10.64 7.10 20.68
CA THR A 126 9.94 7.05 21.99
C THR A 126 8.42 6.94 21.86
N LEU A 127 7.84 7.41 20.74
CA LEU A 127 6.41 7.28 20.43
C LEU A 127 5.99 5.83 20.12
N GLY A 128 6.94 4.97 19.72
CA GLY A 128 6.70 3.59 19.31
C GLY A 128 6.17 2.64 20.38
N ALA A 129 6.26 2.98 21.67
CA ALA A 129 5.76 2.14 22.77
C ALA A 129 4.26 2.30 23.05
N SER A 130 3.57 3.15 22.31
CA SER A 130 2.18 3.55 22.60
C SER A 130 1.27 3.16 21.44
N ARG A 131 0.19 2.43 21.75
CA ARG A 131 -0.72 1.75 20.81
C ARG A 131 -1.04 2.56 19.55
N HIS A 132 -0.96 1.88 18.41
CA HIS A 132 -1.29 2.30 17.03
C HIS A 132 -2.49 3.25 16.90
N ALA A 133 -3.56 3.02 17.68
CA ALA A 133 -4.77 3.85 17.67
C ALA A 133 -4.58 5.28 18.20
N GLY A 134 -3.62 5.51 19.11
CA GLY A 134 -3.37 6.84 19.70
C GLY A 134 -2.75 7.82 18.71
N ILE A 135 -1.84 7.34 17.85
CA ILE A 135 -1.21 8.14 16.79
C ILE A 135 -2.22 8.48 15.69
N LEU A 136 -3.10 7.54 15.32
CA LEU A 136 -4.16 7.78 14.35
C LEU A 136 -5.22 8.78 14.87
N ARG A 137 -5.64 8.67 16.14
CA ARG A 137 -6.53 9.66 16.79
C ARG A 137 -5.89 11.04 16.92
N LEU A 138 -4.58 11.11 17.19
CA LEU A 138 -3.80 12.35 17.17
C LEU A 138 -3.91 13.05 15.81
N MET A 139 -3.74 12.30 14.71
CA MET A 139 -3.85 12.83 13.34
C MET A 139 -5.28 13.28 12.98
N GLU A 140 -6.31 12.70 13.60
CA GLU A 140 -7.72 13.04 13.36
C GLU A 140 -8.17 14.33 14.04
N VAL A 141 -7.82 14.49 15.32
CA VAL A 141 -8.40 15.53 16.17
C VAL A 141 -7.55 16.81 16.21
N SER A 142 -6.23 16.68 16.35
CA SER A 142 -5.37 17.84 16.64
C SER A 142 -4.91 18.59 15.40
N LEU A 143 -4.69 17.87 14.30
CA LEU A 143 -4.00 18.38 13.14
C LEU A 143 -4.72 19.60 12.48
N PRO A 144 -6.05 19.60 12.27
CA PRO A 144 -6.72 20.74 11.60
C PRO A 144 -6.66 22.05 12.40
N ARG A 145 -6.77 21.99 13.75
CA ARG A 145 -6.70 23.18 14.63
C ARG A 145 -5.27 23.67 14.84
N PHE A 146 -4.30 22.75 14.86
CA PHE A 146 -2.89 23.03 15.07
C PHE A 146 -2.20 23.60 13.81
N ILE A 147 -2.67 23.20 12.61
CA ILE A 147 -2.17 23.71 11.32
C ILE A 147 -2.50 25.19 11.12
N THR A 148 -3.69 25.65 11.52
CA THR A 148 -4.23 26.97 11.13
C THR A 148 -3.52 28.16 11.79
N ARG A 149 -2.80 27.94 12.90
CA ARG A 149 -2.23 29.05 13.70
C ARG A 149 -0.69 29.10 13.79
N PHE A 150 0.06 28.01 13.59
CA PHE A 150 1.46 27.98 14.06
C PHE A 150 2.53 27.24 13.23
N PHE A 151 2.23 26.69 12.05
CA PHE A 151 3.22 25.89 11.30
C PHE A 151 3.92 26.65 10.17
N CYS A 152 5.25 26.79 10.27
CA CYS A 152 6.10 27.16 9.14
C CYS A 152 6.44 25.91 8.30
N ARG A 153 6.67 26.10 7.00
CA ARG A 153 6.99 25.03 6.02
C ARG A 153 8.04 24.02 6.52
N GLN A 154 9.10 24.49 7.15
CA GLN A 154 10.19 23.64 7.64
C GLN A 154 9.75 22.67 8.76
N ARG A 155 8.80 23.09 9.62
CA ARG A 155 8.24 22.22 10.67
C ARG A 155 7.30 21.18 10.10
N ALA A 156 6.48 21.54 9.10
CA ALA A 156 5.58 20.61 8.43
C ALA A 156 6.37 19.49 7.74
N THR A 157 7.43 19.84 6.99
CA THR A 157 8.34 18.88 6.36
C THR A 157 8.93 17.87 7.36
N ARG A 158 9.44 18.34 8.51
CA ARG A 158 10.02 17.45 9.53
C ARG A 158 9.00 16.51 10.14
N PHE A 159 7.78 17.00 10.36
CA PHE A 159 6.69 16.19 10.91
C PHE A 159 6.26 15.09 9.94
N ILE A 160 6.07 15.43 8.67
CA ILE A 160 5.77 14.45 7.61
C ILE A 160 6.87 13.38 7.51
N ALA A 161 8.14 13.78 7.49
CA ALA A 161 9.25 12.83 7.43
C ALA A 161 9.28 11.86 8.63
N ALA A 162 8.91 12.33 9.83
CA ALA A 162 8.80 11.47 11.01
C ALA A 162 7.67 10.44 10.88
N LEU A 163 6.53 10.84 10.29
CA LEU A 163 5.43 9.92 10.00
C LEU A 163 5.84 8.90 8.91
N GLU A 164 6.45 9.35 7.81
CA GLU A 164 6.89 8.44 6.74
C GLU A 164 7.88 7.38 7.24
N ASN A 165 8.82 7.76 8.12
CA ASN A 165 9.71 6.81 8.78
C ASN A 165 8.93 5.77 9.60
N LYS A 166 7.85 6.18 10.29
CA LYS A 166 7.01 5.26 11.05
C LYS A 166 6.18 4.34 10.15
N ALA A 167 5.69 4.85 9.02
CA ALA A 167 5.04 4.04 7.99
C ALA A 167 6.01 2.95 7.48
N HIS A 168 7.27 3.32 7.25
CA HIS A 168 8.30 2.39 6.83
C HIS A 168 8.58 1.30 7.88
N GLU A 169 8.60 1.64 9.17
CA GLU A 169 8.69 0.64 10.25
C GLU A 169 7.51 -0.35 10.20
N PHE A 170 6.28 0.10 9.96
CA PHE A 170 5.14 -0.83 9.80
C PHE A 170 5.32 -1.79 8.62
N VAL A 171 5.84 -1.29 7.49
CA VAL A 171 6.15 -2.14 6.33
C VAL A 171 7.20 -3.19 6.68
N LEU A 172 8.26 -2.80 7.42
CA LEU A 172 9.33 -3.71 7.84
C LEU A 172 8.84 -4.76 8.85
N GLU A 173 7.94 -4.38 9.75
CA GLU A 173 7.29 -5.28 10.71
C GLU A 173 6.17 -6.13 10.08
N CYS A 174 6.00 -6.08 8.75
CA CYS A 174 4.98 -6.81 7.99
C CYS A 174 3.53 -6.46 8.38
N HIS A 175 3.33 -5.27 8.96
CA HIS A 175 2.05 -4.61 9.19
C HIS A 175 1.70 -3.74 7.97
N ARG A 176 1.74 -4.31 6.76
CA ARG A 176 1.57 -3.56 5.49
C ARG A 176 0.25 -2.82 5.41
N ASP A 177 -0.74 -3.33 6.11
CA ASP A 177 -2.08 -2.82 6.10
C ASP A 177 -2.28 -1.63 7.04
N GLU A 178 -1.78 -1.73 8.28
CA GLU A 178 -1.65 -0.57 9.16
C GLU A 178 -0.75 0.47 8.48
N ALA A 179 0.28 0.03 7.74
CA ALA A 179 1.10 0.92 6.92
C ALA A 179 0.29 1.59 5.81
N LEU A 180 -0.62 0.90 5.11
CA LEU A 180 -1.47 1.50 4.08
C LEU A 180 -2.42 2.53 4.70
N ALA A 181 -3.18 2.17 5.74
CA ALA A 181 -4.06 3.10 6.43
C ALA A 181 -3.29 4.34 6.94
N PHE A 182 -2.09 4.11 7.47
CA PHE A 182 -1.20 5.17 7.94
C PHE A 182 -0.68 6.03 6.78
N CYS A 183 -0.29 5.44 5.64
CA CYS A 183 0.11 6.13 4.42
C CYS A 183 -1.01 7.00 3.83
N LEU A 184 -2.25 6.48 3.79
CA LEU A 184 -3.42 7.26 3.36
C LEU A 184 -3.65 8.44 4.31
N LYS A 185 -3.45 8.24 5.63
CA LYS A 185 -3.55 9.32 6.62
C LYS A 185 -2.44 10.36 6.49
N ILE A 186 -1.22 9.94 6.18
CA ILE A 186 -0.11 10.83 5.84
C ILE A 186 -0.49 11.68 4.63
N GLU A 187 -1.11 11.09 3.61
CA GLU A 187 -1.48 11.86 2.42
C GLU A 187 -2.63 12.85 2.66
N GLN A 188 -3.65 12.46 3.43
CA GLN A 188 -4.66 13.40 3.95
C GLN A 188 -4.02 14.56 4.71
N THR A 189 -2.97 14.27 5.48
CA THR A 189 -2.24 15.25 6.29
C THR A 189 -1.40 16.19 5.43
N LYS A 190 -0.68 15.64 4.45
CA LYS A 190 0.06 16.42 3.44
C LYS A 190 -0.89 17.37 2.71
N GLU A 191 -2.06 16.90 2.27
CA GLU A 191 -3.02 17.74 1.56
C GLU A 191 -3.54 18.91 2.41
N LYS A 192 -3.85 18.68 3.69
CA LYS A 192 -4.20 19.77 4.63
C LYS A 192 -3.06 20.79 4.80
N PHE A 193 -1.83 20.31 4.99
CA PHE A 193 -0.67 21.21 5.09
C PHE A 193 -0.45 22.01 3.82
N ARG A 194 -0.62 21.39 2.64
CA ARG A 194 -0.58 22.09 1.35
C ARG A 194 -1.60 23.22 1.38
N GLN A 195 -2.89 22.90 1.53
CA GLN A 195 -3.98 23.90 1.56
C GLN A 195 -3.71 25.09 2.50
N CYS A 196 -3.16 24.85 3.68
CA CYS A 196 -2.85 25.94 4.62
C CYS A 196 -1.59 26.74 4.24
N LEU A 197 -0.52 26.10 3.75
CA LEU A 197 0.75 26.78 3.46
C LEU A 197 0.74 27.55 2.15
N TYR A 198 -0.01 27.10 1.14
CA TYR A 198 -0.05 27.76 -0.17
C TYR A 198 -1.46 28.08 -0.71
N GLY A 199 -2.50 27.92 0.12
CA GLY A 199 -3.88 28.31 -0.20
C GLY A 199 -4.52 27.53 -1.36
N LYS A 200 -5.48 28.13 -2.06
CA LYS A 200 -6.07 27.56 -3.30
C LYS A 200 -5.15 27.69 -4.53
N ARG A 201 -4.02 28.40 -4.40
CA ARG A 201 -3.09 28.73 -5.49
C ARG A 201 -1.82 27.89 -5.44
N HIS A 202 -1.97 26.56 -5.47
CA HIS A 202 -0.83 25.66 -5.65
C HIS A 202 -0.67 25.32 -7.13
N PHE A 203 0.56 25.44 -7.64
CA PHE A 203 0.85 25.28 -9.06
C PHE A 203 1.76 24.10 -9.39
N ILE A 204 2.33 23.40 -8.40
CA ILE A 204 3.28 22.29 -8.63
C ILE A 204 2.98 21.11 -7.70
N ARG A 205 3.05 19.90 -8.26
CA ARG A 205 3.06 18.60 -7.56
C ARG A 205 4.26 17.83 -8.05
N TYR A 206 4.92 17.13 -7.15
CA TYR A 206 6.09 16.34 -7.50
C TYR A 206 5.78 14.84 -7.52
N LEU A 207 6.41 14.13 -8.45
CA LEU A 207 6.51 12.68 -8.47
C LEU A 207 7.94 12.31 -8.08
N GLY A 208 8.08 11.35 -7.17
CA GLY A 208 9.38 10.89 -6.70
C GLY A 208 9.86 9.59 -7.31
N VAL A 209 10.96 9.09 -6.76
CA VAL A 209 11.62 7.87 -7.23
C VAL A 209 10.70 6.65 -7.18
N ASP A 210 9.80 6.58 -6.21
CA ASP A 210 8.90 5.44 -6.06
C ASP A 210 7.89 5.32 -7.21
N TRP A 211 7.64 6.39 -7.97
CA TRP A 211 6.78 6.37 -9.17
C TRP A 211 7.46 5.69 -10.36
N VAL A 212 8.78 5.55 -10.36
CA VAL A 212 9.54 5.05 -11.53
C VAL A 212 10.44 3.85 -11.22
N ARG A 213 10.58 3.47 -9.95
CA ARG A 213 11.43 2.36 -9.49
C ARG A 213 10.97 0.98 -9.95
N ASN A 214 9.67 0.80 -10.22
CA ASN A 214 9.14 -0.42 -10.79
C ASN A 214 8.27 -0.04 -12.00
N ILE A 215 8.28 -0.88 -13.06
CA ILE A 215 7.55 -0.57 -14.30
C ILE A 215 6.05 -0.39 -14.06
N GLY A 216 5.48 -1.18 -13.14
CA GLY A 216 4.08 -1.04 -12.72
C GLY A 216 3.78 0.27 -12.01
N HIS A 217 4.74 0.86 -11.29
CA HIS A 217 4.53 2.15 -10.62
C HIS A 217 4.47 3.30 -11.63
N ILE A 218 5.16 3.18 -12.77
CA ILE A 218 5.09 4.19 -13.85
C ILE A 218 3.65 4.32 -14.36
N THR A 219 2.89 3.22 -14.36
CA THR A 219 1.48 3.23 -14.76
C THR A 219 0.59 4.08 -13.86
N PHE A 220 1.05 4.45 -12.66
CA PHE A 220 0.27 5.26 -11.73
C PHE A 220 0.10 6.70 -12.26
N ILE A 221 1.00 7.13 -13.14
CA ILE A 221 0.91 8.41 -13.85
C ILE A 221 -0.38 8.47 -14.67
N ASP A 222 -0.78 7.37 -15.33
CA ASP A 222 -2.03 7.27 -16.09
C ASP A 222 -3.24 7.58 -15.20
N ASN A 223 -3.35 6.90 -14.06
CA ASN A 223 -4.47 7.06 -13.15
C ASN A 223 -4.55 8.50 -12.62
N TYR A 224 -3.41 9.07 -12.24
CA TYR A 224 -3.35 10.45 -11.76
C TYR A 224 -3.84 11.43 -12.83
N LEU A 225 -3.31 11.33 -14.05
CA LEU A 225 -3.69 12.21 -15.15
C LEU A 225 -5.16 12.01 -15.55
N LYS A 226 -5.66 10.78 -15.52
CA LYS A 226 -7.07 10.49 -15.79
C LYS A 226 -7.97 11.15 -14.76
N LEU A 227 -7.70 10.96 -13.47
CA LEU A 227 -8.44 11.63 -12.38
C LEU A 227 -8.42 13.16 -12.52
N GLN A 228 -7.30 13.71 -12.99
CA GLN A 228 -7.15 15.14 -13.26
C GLN A 228 -8.08 15.60 -14.39
N LYS A 229 -8.07 14.89 -15.54
CA LYS A 229 -8.90 15.25 -16.70
C LYS A 229 -10.40 15.07 -16.45
N ILE A 230 -10.81 14.09 -15.64
CA ILE A 230 -12.23 13.91 -15.30
C ILE A 230 -12.74 14.93 -14.26
N GLY A 231 -11.83 15.64 -13.59
CA GLY A 231 -12.15 16.67 -12.59
C GLY A 231 -12.27 16.15 -11.15
N CYS A 232 -11.78 14.94 -10.85
CA CYS A 232 -11.80 14.38 -9.49
C CYS A 232 -10.66 14.92 -8.61
N ILE A 233 -9.57 15.38 -9.25
CA ILE A 233 -8.46 16.06 -8.59
C ILE A 233 -8.18 17.41 -9.27
N GLN A 234 -7.43 18.28 -8.61
CA GLN A 234 -7.20 19.65 -9.06
C GLN A 234 -6.52 19.68 -10.45
N ASN A 235 -7.21 20.28 -11.43
CA ASN A 235 -6.85 20.23 -12.85
C ASN A 235 -5.69 21.18 -13.28
N THR A 236 -5.14 21.98 -12.37
CA THR A 236 -4.27 23.12 -12.72
C THR A 236 -2.77 22.80 -12.77
N ILE A 237 -2.34 21.53 -12.66
CA ILE A 237 -0.92 21.20 -12.43
C ILE A 237 -0.46 20.09 -13.37
N LYS A 238 0.52 20.38 -14.23
CA LYS A 238 1.34 19.33 -14.86
C LYS A 238 2.30 18.81 -13.77
N PRO A 239 2.25 17.53 -13.37
CA PRO A 239 3.11 17.05 -12.30
C PRO A 239 4.57 17.01 -12.78
N VAL A 240 5.49 17.25 -11.84
CA VAL A 240 6.93 17.28 -12.10
C VAL A 240 7.57 16.04 -11.49
N LEU A 241 8.03 15.10 -12.31
CA LEU A 241 8.92 14.03 -11.86
C LEU A 241 10.30 14.63 -11.58
N LEU A 242 10.74 14.57 -10.32
CA LEU A 242 12.01 15.12 -9.88
C LEU A 242 12.91 14.00 -9.33
N LEU A 243 13.98 13.70 -10.06
CA LEU A 243 14.94 12.66 -9.72
C LEU A 243 16.36 13.24 -9.64
N LYS A 244 17.22 12.60 -8.85
CA LYS A 244 18.65 12.94 -8.80
C LYS A 244 19.36 12.53 -10.09
N ASP A 245 19.05 11.33 -10.56
CA ASP A 245 19.67 10.68 -11.71
C ASP A 245 18.71 9.61 -12.29
N VAL A 246 19.07 9.05 -13.44
CA VAL A 246 18.23 8.09 -14.19
C VAL A 246 18.32 6.65 -13.67
N SER A 247 19.30 6.32 -12.81
CA SER A 247 19.59 4.93 -12.41
C SER A 247 18.41 4.22 -11.72
N ALA A 248 17.53 5.00 -11.11
CA ALA A 248 16.35 4.48 -10.42
C ALA A 248 15.13 4.25 -11.33
N VAL A 249 15.20 4.58 -12.62
CA VAL A 249 14.10 4.39 -13.57
C VAL A 249 14.11 2.96 -14.10
N SER A 250 13.06 2.19 -13.83
CA SER A 250 13.02 0.77 -14.20
C SER A 250 12.89 0.51 -15.71
N ASN A 251 12.29 1.44 -16.45
CA ASN A 251 12.17 1.37 -17.91
C ASN A 251 12.19 2.80 -18.48
N PRO A 252 13.36 3.30 -18.90
CA PRO A 252 13.52 4.66 -19.42
C PRO A 252 12.66 4.95 -20.66
N CYS A 253 12.54 3.99 -21.58
CA CYS A 253 11.66 4.13 -22.75
C CYS A 253 10.20 4.33 -22.34
N PHE A 254 9.67 3.57 -21.39
CA PHE A 254 8.28 3.74 -20.95
C PHE A 254 8.06 5.10 -20.28
N LEU A 255 9.03 5.59 -19.51
CA LEU A 255 8.97 6.95 -18.95
C LEU A 255 8.98 8.03 -20.06
N ASP A 256 9.68 7.80 -21.16
CA ASP A 256 9.72 8.73 -22.30
C ASP A 256 8.34 8.95 -22.94
N TYR A 257 7.46 7.95 -22.94
CA TYR A 257 6.07 8.11 -23.37
C TYR A 257 5.27 9.09 -22.51
N TRP A 258 5.67 9.32 -21.25
CA TRP A 258 4.98 10.22 -20.34
C TRP A 258 5.46 11.67 -20.42
N ARG A 259 6.58 11.97 -21.09
CA ARG A 259 7.16 13.33 -21.14
C ARG A 259 6.24 14.38 -21.79
N ASP A 260 5.34 13.95 -22.66
CA ASP A 260 4.32 14.83 -23.25
C ASP A 260 3.25 15.22 -22.23
N HIS A 261 3.12 14.45 -21.15
CA HIS A 261 2.08 14.61 -20.14
C HIS A 261 2.59 15.12 -18.79
N ILE A 262 3.86 14.89 -18.46
CA ILE A 262 4.50 15.30 -17.20
C ILE A 262 5.82 16.02 -17.47
N ASP A 263 6.25 16.90 -16.57
CA ASP A 263 7.60 17.47 -16.66
C ASP A 263 8.58 16.53 -15.97
N VAL A 264 9.72 16.27 -16.61
CA VAL A 264 10.73 15.34 -16.10
C VAL A 264 12.04 16.08 -15.90
N ILE A 265 12.43 16.25 -14.64
CA ILE A 265 13.69 16.88 -14.22
C ILE A 265 14.56 15.79 -13.58
N ILE A 266 15.65 15.44 -14.24
CA ILE A 266 16.65 14.50 -13.76
C ILE A 266 17.95 15.30 -13.61
N ASP A 267 18.14 15.90 -12.44
CA ASP A 267 19.30 16.75 -12.15
C ASP A 267 19.55 16.81 -10.64
N GLU A 268 20.77 16.46 -10.22
CA GLU A 268 21.10 16.40 -8.81
C GLU A 268 21.06 17.79 -8.13
N SER A 269 21.46 18.84 -8.83
CA SER A 269 21.49 20.20 -8.29
C SER A 269 20.08 20.75 -8.07
N GLU A 270 19.16 20.55 -9.01
CA GLU A 270 17.75 20.89 -8.92
C GLU A 270 17.06 20.05 -7.84
N PHE A 271 17.37 18.74 -7.77
CA PHE A 271 16.87 17.89 -6.70
C PHE A 271 17.25 18.43 -5.33
N ARG A 272 18.54 18.74 -5.10
CA ARG A 272 19.03 19.31 -3.83
C ARG A 272 18.38 20.65 -3.52
N ARG A 273 18.23 21.52 -4.53
CA ARG A 273 17.61 22.85 -4.39
C ARG A 273 16.13 22.77 -3.99
N ARG A 274 15.39 21.82 -4.56
CA ARG A 274 13.92 21.68 -4.39
C ARG A 274 13.51 20.71 -3.29
N LYS A 275 14.46 19.96 -2.70
CA LYS A 275 14.21 18.92 -1.67
C LYS A 275 13.29 19.35 -0.52
N SER A 276 13.40 20.60 -0.05
CA SER A 276 12.55 21.12 1.04
C SER A 276 11.11 21.41 0.62
N ALA A 277 10.86 21.69 -0.66
CA ALA A 277 9.51 21.78 -1.26
C ALA A 277 8.94 20.40 -1.50
N PHE A 278 9.81 19.53 -2.03
CA PHE A 278 9.49 18.21 -2.52
C PHE A 278 8.79 17.37 -1.45
N SER A 279 9.32 17.27 -0.23
CA SER A 279 8.74 16.42 0.84
C SER A 279 7.24 16.66 1.12
N LEU A 280 6.77 17.90 0.95
CA LEU A 280 5.37 18.25 1.21
C LEU A 280 4.53 18.20 -0.06
N LEU A 281 5.12 18.54 -1.21
CA LEU A 281 4.43 18.65 -2.50
C LEU A 281 4.50 17.34 -3.33
N GLU A 282 5.28 16.36 -2.87
CA GLU A 282 5.36 15.03 -3.46
C GLU A 282 4.06 14.26 -3.23
N LEU A 283 3.59 13.61 -4.29
CA LEU A 283 2.44 12.73 -4.28
C LEU A 283 2.84 11.32 -3.87
N SER A 284 1.98 10.69 -3.07
CA SER A 284 2.14 9.29 -2.67
C SER A 284 1.69 8.35 -3.77
N ILE A 285 2.43 7.27 -4.00
CA ILE A 285 1.98 6.15 -4.85
C ILE A 285 0.93 5.27 -4.16
N MET A 286 0.72 5.41 -2.85
CA MET A 286 -0.19 4.56 -2.07
C MET A 286 -1.65 5.04 -2.14
N GLY A 287 -1.88 6.32 -2.42
CA GLY A 287 -3.22 6.88 -2.48
C GLY A 287 -3.30 8.28 -3.07
N THR A 288 -4.50 8.66 -3.48
CA THR A 288 -4.79 9.93 -4.16
C THR A 288 -5.87 10.69 -3.38
N SER A 289 -5.62 11.97 -3.12
CA SER A 289 -6.61 12.87 -2.51
C SER A 289 -7.54 13.45 -3.57
N LEU A 290 -8.85 13.34 -3.34
CA LEU A 290 -9.88 13.92 -4.20
C LEU A 290 -10.26 15.34 -3.75
N LEU A 291 -10.96 16.07 -4.61
CA LEU A 291 -11.40 17.45 -4.32
C LEU A 291 -12.37 17.56 -3.14
N ASP A 292 -13.11 16.50 -2.83
CA ASP A 292 -14.01 16.43 -1.66
C ASP A 292 -13.28 16.16 -0.34
N GLY A 293 -11.95 15.99 -0.39
CA GLY A 293 -11.10 15.71 0.77
C GLY A 293 -11.00 14.22 1.14
N SER A 294 -11.70 13.33 0.42
CA SER A 294 -11.52 11.89 0.56
C SER A 294 -10.16 11.46 -0.01
N VAL A 295 -9.63 10.34 0.49
CA VAL A 295 -8.39 9.74 -0.02
C VAL A 295 -8.67 8.31 -0.39
N LEU A 296 -8.46 8.00 -1.66
CA LEU A 296 -8.59 6.65 -2.19
C LEU A 296 -7.22 5.97 -2.19
N SER A 297 -7.18 4.67 -1.91
CA SER A 297 -6.00 3.88 -2.23
C SER A 297 -5.78 3.87 -3.75
N TYR A 298 -4.55 3.58 -4.18
CA TYR A 298 -4.22 3.50 -5.59
C TYR A 298 -5.21 2.64 -6.40
N SER A 299 -5.57 1.45 -5.91
CA SER A 299 -6.46 0.53 -6.61
C SER A 299 -7.88 1.09 -6.77
N HIS A 300 -8.41 1.77 -5.76
CA HIS A 300 -9.70 2.47 -5.83
C HIS A 300 -9.63 3.69 -6.76
N ALA A 301 -8.55 4.47 -6.68
CA ALA A 301 -8.33 5.62 -7.54
C ALA A 301 -8.27 5.21 -9.02
N ARG A 302 -7.60 4.09 -9.33
CA ARG A 302 -7.58 3.47 -10.66
C ARG A 302 -8.97 3.03 -11.11
N ALA A 303 -9.72 2.34 -10.26
CA ALA A 303 -11.06 1.86 -10.59
C ALA A 303 -12.00 3.03 -10.92
N LEU A 304 -12.01 4.07 -10.09
CA LEU A 304 -12.77 5.31 -10.33
C LEU A 304 -12.35 5.98 -11.65
N ALA A 305 -11.04 6.15 -11.86
CA ALA A 305 -10.51 6.78 -13.06
C ALA A 305 -10.99 6.04 -14.31
N HIS A 306 -10.91 4.71 -14.29
CA HIS A 306 -11.31 3.86 -15.40
C HIS A 306 -12.81 3.91 -15.69
N GLU A 307 -13.65 3.76 -14.67
CA GLU A 307 -15.11 3.78 -14.82
C GLU A 307 -15.58 5.10 -15.45
N GLU A 308 -15.06 6.23 -14.96
CA GLU A 308 -15.40 7.55 -15.50
C GLU A 308 -14.81 7.79 -16.90
N TRP A 309 -13.62 7.26 -17.20
CA TRP A 309 -13.04 7.32 -18.54
C TRP A 309 -13.91 6.60 -19.56
N LYS A 310 -14.38 5.40 -19.20
CA LYS A 310 -15.26 4.57 -20.02
C LYS A 310 -16.60 5.25 -20.24
N LYS A 311 -17.27 5.74 -19.19
CA LYS A 311 -18.57 6.43 -19.29
C LYS A 311 -18.52 7.60 -20.29
N ARG A 312 -17.36 8.26 -20.39
CA ARG A 312 -17.13 9.39 -21.31
C ARG A 312 -16.62 8.98 -22.69
N GLY A 313 -16.42 7.68 -22.96
CA GLY A 313 -15.91 7.17 -24.24
C GLY A 313 -14.51 7.68 -24.59
N LEU A 314 -13.68 7.99 -23.59
CA LEU A 314 -12.36 8.57 -23.80
C LEU A 314 -11.34 7.48 -24.19
N LEU A 315 -10.46 7.81 -25.14
CA LEU A 315 -9.40 6.91 -25.60
C LEU A 315 -8.25 6.81 -24.59
N SER A 316 -7.43 5.77 -24.73
CA SER A 316 -6.16 5.62 -24.02
C SER A 316 -5.29 6.87 -24.16
N LEU A 317 -4.64 7.28 -23.06
CA LEU A 317 -3.74 8.43 -23.06
C LEU A 317 -2.50 8.20 -23.93
N LEU A 318 -1.97 6.98 -23.89
CA LEU A 318 -0.81 6.59 -24.67
C LEU A 318 -1.21 5.75 -25.88
N LYS A 319 -0.47 5.96 -26.98
CA LYS A 319 -0.43 5.10 -28.16
C LYS A 319 1.03 4.78 -28.45
N LEU A 320 1.30 3.60 -29.02
CA LEU A 320 2.66 3.27 -29.44
C LEU A 320 3.17 4.28 -30.48
N LYS A 321 4.43 4.70 -30.33
CA LYS A 321 5.09 5.56 -31.31
C LYS A 321 5.36 4.75 -32.59
N ASP A 322 5.13 5.34 -33.76
CA ASP A 322 5.29 4.66 -35.06
C ASP A 322 6.68 4.04 -35.27
N ASN A 323 7.72 4.69 -34.74
CA ASN A 323 9.09 4.17 -34.79
C ASN A 323 9.25 2.86 -34.00
N HIS A 324 8.63 2.74 -32.82
CA HIS A 324 8.63 1.53 -32.02
C HIS A 324 7.80 0.43 -32.68
N VAL A 325 6.66 0.78 -33.29
CA VAL A 325 5.87 -0.18 -34.08
C VAL A 325 6.71 -0.76 -35.23
N ARG A 326 7.34 0.09 -36.06
CA ARG A 326 8.18 -0.37 -37.18
C ARG A 326 9.36 -1.21 -36.72
N LYS A 327 10.11 -0.73 -35.71
CA LYS A 327 11.30 -1.43 -35.18
C LYS A 327 10.93 -2.77 -34.54
N GLY A 328 9.84 -2.81 -33.78
CA GLY A 328 9.37 -4.00 -33.08
C GLY A 328 8.97 -5.11 -34.04
N TRP A 329 8.15 -4.80 -35.05
CA TRP A 329 7.77 -5.77 -36.08
C TRP A 329 8.97 -6.27 -36.90
N ALA A 330 9.90 -5.37 -37.26
CA ALA A 330 11.13 -5.77 -37.95
C ALA A 330 12.01 -6.70 -37.08
N ALA A 331 11.98 -6.54 -35.75
CA ALA A 331 12.71 -7.41 -34.84
C ALA A 331 12.04 -8.80 -34.71
N LEU A 332 10.70 -8.85 -34.65
CA LEU A 332 9.93 -10.09 -34.64
C LEU A 332 10.08 -10.89 -35.95
N GLU A 333 10.13 -10.21 -37.09
CA GLU A 333 10.33 -10.83 -38.40
C GLU A 333 11.68 -11.56 -38.50
N LYS A 334 12.75 -10.96 -37.94
CA LYS A 334 14.09 -11.56 -37.92
C LYS A 334 14.18 -12.89 -37.15
N ILE A 335 13.29 -13.11 -36.20
CA ILE A 335 13.23 -14.35 -35.40
C ILE A 335 12.12 -15.30 -35.86
N GLY A 336 11.57 -15.05 -37.05
CA GLY A 336 10.68 -15.98 -37.74
C GLY A 336 9.20 -15.76 -37.53
N MET A 337 8.77 -14.70 -36.84
CA MET A 337 7.35 -14.34 -36.78
C MET A 337 6.92 -13.62 -38.08
N PRO A 338 5.93 -14.13 -38.83
CA PRO A 338 5.46 -13.48 -40.05
C PRO A 338 4.89 -12.08 -39.79
N ARG A 339 5.09 -11.15 -40.74
CA ARG A 339 4.65 -9.75 -40.60
C ARG A 339 3.13 -9.55 -40.52
N ASN A 340 2.35 -10.50 -41.03
CA ASN A 340 0.89 -10.50 -40.95
C ASN A 340 0.34 -11.37 -39.80
N ALA A 341 1.22 -11.94 -38.97
CA ALA A 341 0.80 -12.68 -37.79
C ALA A 341 0.30 -11.72 -36.70
N TRP A 342 -0.47 -12.26 -35.76
CA TRP A 342 -0.78 -11.61 -34.51
C TRP A 342 -0.13 -12.39 -33.36
N PHE A 343 0.17 -11.70 -32.26
CA PHE A 343 0.79 -12.33 -31.11
C PHE A 343 0.13 -11.94 -29.79
N VAL A 344 0.34 -12.77 -28.78
CA VAL A 344 -0.03 -12.54 -27.39
C VAL A 344 1.24 -12.32 -26.58
N ALA A 345 1.28 -11.20 -25.86
CA ALA A 345 2.33 -10.94 -24.89
C ALA A 345 2.01 -11.76 -23.62
N LEU A 346 2.96 -12.56 -23.16
CA LEU A 346 2.79 -13.41 -21.99
C LEU A 346 3.80 -13.03 -20.90
N HIS A 347 3.38 -12.93 -19.65
CA HIS A 347 4.31 -12.83 -18.52
C HIS A 347 3.86 -13.70 -17.35
N ILE A 348 4.73 -14.62 -16.94
CA ILE A 348 4.51 -15.51 -15.80
C ILE A 348 5.48 -15.08 -14.70
N ARG A 349 4.98 -14.56 -13.58
CA ARG A 349 5.86 -14.11 -12.50
C ARG A 349 6.54 -15.31 -11.84
N GLN A 350 7.86 -15.29 -11.69
CA GLN A 350 8.64 -16.29 -10.97
C GLN A 350 9.55 -15.64 -9.93
N ALA A 351 10.05 -16.44 -8.98
CA ALA A 351 11.11 -16.01 -8.07
C ALA A 351 12.41 -15.67 -8.84
N GLY A 352 13.28 -14.86 -8.25
CA GLY A 352 14.59 -14.50 -8.83
C GLY A 352 14.74 -13.03 -9.21
N PHE A 353 13.63 -12.29 -9.40
CA PHE A 353 13.69 -10.84 -9.61
C PHE A 353 13.93 -10.04 -8.31
N ARG A 354 13.54 -10.60 -7.17
CA ARG A 354 13.82 -10.09 -5.81
C ARG A 354 14.34 -11.25 -4.97
N SER A 355 15.13 -10.95 -3.93
CA SER A 355 15.53 -11.94 -2.93
C SER A 355 14.29 -12.41 -2.17
N GLU A 356 14.00 -13.72 -2.21
CA GLU A 356 12.84 -14.36 -1.56
C GLU A 356 13.29 -15.41 -0.51
N ASP A 357 14.33 -15.07 0.25
CA ASP A 357 15.03 -16.01 1.15
C ASP A 357 14.24 -16.34 2.44
N THR A 358 13.23 -15.53 2.78
CA THR A 358 12.39 -15.69 3.98
C THR A 358 10.90 -15.79 3.64
N LEU A 359 10.10 -16.37 4.53
CA LEU A 359 8.63 -16.46 4.37
C LEU A 359 7.95 -15.10 4.20
N GLN A 360 8.53 -14.04 4.76
CA GLN A 360 8.05 -12.66 4.59
C GLN A 360 8.29 -12.14 3.17
N THR A 361 9.36 -12.62 2.53
CA THR A 361 9.76 -12.21 1.17
C THR A 361 9.21 -13.10 0.06
N ARG A 362 8.86 -14.36 0.36
CA ARG A 362 8.24 -15.29 -0.60
C ARG A 362 6.87 -14.80 -1.04
N SER A 363 6.74 -14.56 -2.33
CA SER A 363 5.56 -13.92 -2.90
C SER A 363 4.51 -14.94 -3.33
N LEU A 364 3.26 -14.76 -2.89
CA LEU A 364 2.09 -15.54 -3.35
C LEU A 364 1.78 -15.34 -4.83
N ARG A 365 2.39 -14.32 -5.44
CA ARG A 365 2.15 -13.87 -6.80
C ARG A 365 2.93 -14.67 -7.85
N ASN A 366 3.95 -15.41 -7.42
CA ASN A 366 4.72 -16.26 -8.32
C ASN A 366 3.84 -17.41 -8.82
N SER A 367 4.12 -17.92 -10.02
CA SER A 367 3.35 -18.97 -10.67
C SER A 367 4.23 -19.99 -11.39
N ASP A 368 3.71 -21.20 -11.53
CA ASP A 368 4.36 -22.26 -12.31
C ASP A 368 4.13 -22.04 -13.82
N PRO A 369 5.19 -21.88 -14.63
CA PRO A 369 5.06 -21.78 -16.08
C PRO A 369 4.41 -23.00 -16.75
N ALA A 370 4.50 -24.19 -16.15
CA ALA A 370 3.91 -25.40 -16.70
C ALA A 370 2.38 -25.30 -16.81
N HIS A 371 1.72 -24.54 -15.92
CA HIS A 371 0.27 -24.36 -15.96
C HIS A 371 -0.22 -23.55 -17.17
N TYR A 372 0.66 -22.86 -17.89
CA TYR A 372 0.28 -22.00 -19.02
C TYR A 372 0.34 -22.72 -20.37
N LEU A 373 0.87 -23.94 -20.44
CA LEU A 373 1.13 -24.63 -21.70
C LEU A 373 -0.14 -24.89 -22.52
N LEU A 374 -1.26 -25.25 -21.86
CA LEU A 374 -2.53 -25.45 -22.55
C LEU A 374 -3.08 -24.15 -23.16
N ALA A 375 -2.92 -23.02 -22.47
CA ALA A 375 -3.33 -21.73 -22.99
C ALA A 375 -2.45 -21.25 -24.15
N MET A 376 -1.13 -21.50 -24.08
CA MET A 376 -0.23 -21.26 -25.21
C MET A 376 -0.65 -22.08 -26.43
N GLN A 377 -0.98 -23.36 -26.24
CA GLN A 377 -1.43 -24.22 -27.34
C GLN A 377 -2.74 -23.69 -27.96
N ALA A 378 -3.72 -23.29 -27.14
CA ALA A 378 -4.98 -22.72 -27.65
C ALA A 378 -4.76 -21.43 -28.48
N ILE A 379 -3.78 -20.60 -28.12
CA ILE A 379 -3.39 -19.42 -28.92
C ILE A 379 -2.77 -19.85 -30.26
N ILE A 380 -1.88 -20.84 -30.26
CA ILE A 380 -1.22 -21.36 -31.46
C ILE A 380 -2.23 -22.01 -32.41
N ASP A 381 -3.18 -22.78 -31.87
CA ASP A 381 -4.23 -23.45 -32.65
C ASP A 381 -5.15 -22.45 -33.37
N ARG A 382 -5.25 -21.22 -32.85
CA ARG A 382 -5.95 -20.08 -33.50
C ARG A 382 -5.05 -19.30 -34.49
N GLY A 383 -3.82 -19.76 -34.73
CA GLY A 383 -2.84 -19.12 -35.61
C GLY A 383 -2.05 -17.97 -34.96
N GLY A 384 -2.14 -17.82 -33.64
CA GLY A 384 -1.42 -16.79 -32.89
C GLY A 384 -0.01 -17.20 -32.52
N TRP A 385 0.83 -16.20 -32.30
CA TRP A 385 2.15 -16.37 -31.68
C TRP A 385 2.13 -15.96 -30.21
N ILE A 386 3.10 -16.45 -29.44
CA ILE A 386 3.31 -16.05 -28.05
C ILE A 386 4.69 -15.44 -27.94
N VAL A 387 4.79 -14.28 -27.28
CA VAL A 387 6.07 -13.68 -26.91
C VAL A 387 6.13 -13.56 -25.40
N ARG A 388 6.96 -14.38 -24.75
CA ARG A 388 7.11 -14.36 -23.28
C ARG A 388 8.06 -13.25 -22.84
N LEU A 389 7.53 -12.30 -22.05
CA LEU A 389 8.28 -11.26 -21.36
C LEU A 389 8.72 -11.70 -19.96
N GLY A 390 9.72 -10.98 -19.47
CA GLY A 390 10.28 -11.14 -18.14
C GLY A 390 11.76 -10.78 -18.13
N ASN A 391 12.60 -11.59 -17.47
CA ASN A 391 14.03 -11.35 -17.35
C ASN A 391 14.84 -12.65 -17.51
N SER A 392 16.15 -12.51 -17.49
CA SER A 392 17.11 -13.61 -17.71
C SER A 392 17.15 -14.66 -16.58
N THR A 393 16.50 -14.44 -15.44
CA THR A 393 16.45 -15.39 -14.32
C THR A 393 15.27 -16.36 -14.40
N MET A 394 14.42 -16.24 -15.43
CA MET A 394 13.25 -17.08 -15.58
C MET A 394 13.62 -18.51 -15.98
N THR A 395 12.79 -19.47 -15.59
CA THR A 395 12.92 -20.84 -16.07
C THR A 395 12.64 -20.88 -17.58
N PRO A 396 13.50 -21.50 -18.41
CA PRO A 396 13.23 -21.65 -19.83
C PRO A 396 11.91 -22.40 -20.08
N LEU A 397 11.12 -21.94 -21.06
CA LEU A 397 9.96 -22.70 -21.52
C LEU A 397 10.40 -23.93 -22.32
N PRO A 398 9.60 -25.02 -22.34
CA PRO A 398 9.82 -26.10 -23.28
C PRO A 398 9.75 -25.57 -24.72
N PRO A 399 10.59 -26.05 -25.65
CA PRO A 399 10.53 -25.64 -27.05
C PRO A 399 9.15 -25.89 -27.65
N MET A 400 8.53 -24.83 -28.19
CA MET A 400 7.19 -24.89 -28.77
C MET A 400 7.14 -23.98 -30.00
N ARG A 401 6.70 -24.52 -31.14
CA ARG A 401 6.57 -23.74 -32.38
C ARG A 401 5.53 -22.64 -32.16
N GLY A 402 5.85 -21.42 -32.58
CA GLY A 402 4.97 -20.26 -32.36
C GLY A 402 5.19 -19.54 -31.03
N VAL A 403 6.10 -20.03 -30.17
CA VAL A 403 6.50 -19.39 -28.92
C VAL A 403 7.89 -18.79 -29.05
N ILE A 404 8.03 -17.52 -28.67
CA ILE A 404 9.28 -16.80 -28.57
C ILE A 404 9.53 -16.50 -27.09
N ASP A 405 10.58 -17.09 -26.53
CA ASP A 405 11.00 -16.83 -25.15
C ASP A 405 11.90 -15.58 -25.09
N TYR A 406 11.29 -14.42 -25.35
CA TYR A 406 11.98 -13.13 -25.46
C TYR A 406 12.74 -12.75 -24.17
N ALA A 407 12.22 -13.15 -23.00
CA ALA A 407 12.85 -12.93 -21.70
C ALA A 407 14.30 -13.46 -21.61
N LEU A 408 14.60 -14.54 -22.32
CA LEU A 408 15.90 -15.21 -22.35
C LEU A 408 16.69 -14.95 -23.64
N SER A 409 16.25 -13.98 -24.45
CA SER A 409 16.86 -13.65 -25.75
C SER A 409 17.69 -12.37 -25.70
N ASP A 410 18.64 -12.24 -26.62
CA ASP A 410 19.45 -11.02 -26.80
C ASP A 410 18.65 -9.82 -27.33
N MET A 411 17.38 -10.03 -27.70
CA MET A 411 16.49 -8.94 -28.11
C MET A 411 16.01 -8.09 -26.94
N LYS A 412 16.21 -8.56 -25.70
CA LYS A 412 15.68 -7.90 -24.52
C LYS A 412 16.17 -6.45 -24.41
N SER A 413 15.23 -5.52 -24.43
CA SER A 413 15.51 -4.08 -24.29
C SER A 413 14.28 -3.34 -23.78
N ASP A 414 14.49 -2.17 -23.18
CA ASP A 414 13.44 -1.38 -22.55
C ASP A 414 12.37 -0.92 -23.56
N TRP A 415 12.76 -0.54 -24.78
CA TRP A 415 11.84 -0.16 -25.85
C TRP A 415 11.08 -1.34 -26.44
N MET A 416 11.71 -2.52 -26.52
CA MET A 416 11.05 -3.73 -27.03
C MET A 416 10.05 -4.26 -26.01
N ASP A 417 10.33 -4.14 -24.70
CA ASP A 417 9.35 -4.41 -23.64
C ASP A 417 8.08 -3.55 -23.87
N VAL A 418 8.22 -2.24 -24.12
CA VAL A 418 7.07 -1.34 -24.36
C VAL A 418 6.32 -1.71 -25.64
N PHE A 419 7.03 -1.99 -26.74
CA PHE A 419 6.40 -2.41 -28.00
C PHE A 419 5.57 -3.68 -27.81
N LEU A 420 6.14 -4.73 -27.21
CA LEU A 420 5.47 -6.01 -27.00
C LEU A 420 4.22 -5.86 -26.12
N LEU A 421 4.29 -5.04 -25.07
CA LEU A 421 3.16 -4.78 -24.16
C LEU A 421 2.07 -3.90 -24.80
N GLY A 422 2.39 -3.09 -25.81
CA GLY A 422 1.44 -2.20 -26.47
C GLY A 422 0.91 -2.68 -27.83
N ALA A 423 1.53 -3.68 -28.45
CA ALA A 423 1.20 -4.14 -29.82
C ALA A 423 0.53 -5.53 -29.85
N GLY A 424 0.60 -6.29 -28.76
CA GLY A 424 -0.03 -7.61 -28.68
C GLY A 424 -1.54 -7.54 -28.89
N ARG A 425 -2.12 -8.59 -29.46
CA ARG A 425 -3.57 -8.72 -29.65
C ARG A 425 -4.31 -8.67 -28.31
N PHE A 426 -3.74 -9.33 -27.31
CA PHE A 426 -4.04 -9.21 -25.90
C PHE A 426 -2.81 -9.64 -25.09
N PHE A 427 -2.88 -9.48 -23.78
CA PHE A 427 -1.84 -9.89 -22.83
C PHE A 427 -2.35 -10.99 -21.90
N VAL A 428 -1.50 -11.95 -21.55
CA VAL A 428 -1.76 -12.95 -20.50
C VAL A 428 -0.72 -12.77 -19.40
N GLY A 429 -1.14 -12.69 -18.13
CA GLY A 429 -0.17 -12.71 -17.05
C GLY A 429 -0.76 -12.77 -15.65
N SER A 430 0.12 -12.90 -14.66
CA SER A 430 -0.24 -12.92 -13.24
C SER A 430 -0.05 -11.56 -12.56
N ASP A 431 -0.23 -11.52 -11.23
CA ASP A 431 -0.03 -10.32 -10.42
C ASP A 431 1.43 -9.84 -10.43
N SER A 432 1.71 -8.91 -11.34
CA SER A 432 3.01 -8.29 -11.55
C SER A 432 2.84 -6.86 -12.07
N GLY A 433 3.80 -5.99 -11.75
CA GLY A 433 3.76 -4.60 -12.20
C GLY A 433 3.75 -4.46 -13.73
N ILE A 434 4.36 -5.40 -14.46
CA ILE A 434 4.36 -5.40 -15.93
C ILE A 434 2.94 -5.61 -16.50
N SER A 435 2.09 -6.36 -15.79
CA SER A 435 0.70 -6.66 -16.16
C SER A 435 -0.20 -5.42 -16.15
N CYS A 436 0.26 -4.32 -15.54
CA CYS A 436 -0.44 -3.02 -15.53
C CYS A 436 -0.17 -2.17 -16.77
N VAL A 437 0.85 -2.49 -17.59
CA VAL A 437 1.27 -1.67 -18.73
C VAL A 437 0.37 -1.84 -19.97
N PRO A 438 -0.03 -3.06 -20.40
CA PRO A 438 -0.82 -3.23 -21.61
C PRO A 438 -2.14 -2.42 -21.65
N PRO A 439 -2.93 -2.34 -20.56
CA PRO A 439 -4.16 -1.54 -20.55
C PRO A 439 -3.93 -0.05 -20.84
N ILE A 440 -2.74 0.48 -20.54
CA ILE A 440 -2.38 1.88 -20.81
C ILE A 440 -2.37 2.18 -22.31
N PHE A 441 -2.03 1.20 -23.13
CA PHE A 441 -2.07 1.27 -24.59
C PHE A 441 -3.40 0.77 -25.19
N GLY A 442 -4.37 0.43 -24.34
CA GLY A 442 -5.66 -0.13 -24.77
C GLY A 442 -5.62 -1.62 -25.13
N VAL A 443 -4.56 -2.35 -24.74
CA VAL A 443 -4.45 -3.79 -24.98
C VAL A 443 -5.28 -4.58 -23.95
N PRO A 444 -6.24 -5.43 -24.37
CA PRO A 444 -7.00 -6.33 -23.49
C PRO A 444 -6.09 -7.29 -22.73
N CYS A 445 -6.48 -7.69 -21.51
CA CYS A 445 -5.67 -8.57 -20.67
C CYS A 445 -6.48 -9.73 -20.09
N VAL A 446 -5.84 -10.89 -20.00
CA VAL A 446 -6.28 -12.05 -19.24
C VAL A 446 -5.35 -12.19 -18.04
N TYR A 447 -5.91 -12.00 -16.85
CA TYR A 447 -5.19 -12.14 -15.60
C TYR A 447 -5.49 -13.48 -14.97
N VAL A 448 -4.46 -14.28 -14.70
CA VAL A 448 -4.63 -15.59 -14.05
C VAL A 448 -3.72 -15.67 -12.84
N ASN A 449 -4.01 -16.60 -11.93
CA ASN A 449 -3.27 -16.75 -10.69
C ASN A 449 -3.23 -15.45 -9.86
N TRP A 450 -4.30 -14.65 -9.90
CA TRP A 450 -4.36 -13.40 -9.15
C TRP A 450 -4.60 -13.68 -7.66
N SER A 451 -3.74 -13.14 -6.79
CA SER A 451 -3.79 -13.41 -5.34
C SER A 451 -4.31 -12.25 -4.48
N PRO A 452 -4.12 -10.96 -4.80
CA PRO A 452 -4.75 -9.90 -4.03
C PRO A 452 -6.14 -9.60 -4.59
N TYR A 453 -7.15 -10.23 -3.99
CA TYR A 453 -8.56 -10.09 -4.36
C TYR A 453 -9.06 -8.63 -4.29
N GLY A 454 -8.54 -7.84 -3.35
CA GLY A 454 -8.87 -6.42 -3.16
C GLY A 454 -8.13 -5.48 -4.11
N GLU A 455 -7.05 -5.93 -4.75
CA GLU A 455 -6.18 -5.10 -5.61
C GLU A 455 -6.20 -5.57 -7.07
N ARG A 456 -7.41 -5.68 -7.62
CA ARG A 456 -7.64 -6.05 -9.01
C ARG A 456 -7.24 -4.92 -9.99
N PRO A 457 -6.70 -5.27 -11.16
CA PRO A 457 -6.44 -4.32 -12.24
C PRO A 457 -7.75 -3.71 -12.75
N GLY A 458 -7.71 -2.49 -13.30
CA GLY A 458 -8.88 -1.89 -13.95
C GLY A 458 -8.83 -2.13 -15.46
N ASN A 459 -9.91 -2.67 -16.03
CA ASN A 459 -10.38 -2.48 -17.42
C ASN A 459 -11.61 -3.38 -17.64
N ASP A 460 -12.54 -2.98 -18.50
CA ASP A 460 -13.77 -3.74 -18.80
C ASP A 460 -13.53 -4.78 -19.90
N ASN A 461 -12.48 -4.59 -20.69
CA ASN A 461 -12.01 -5.55 -21.68
C ASN A 461 -10.99 -6.54 -21.10
N ASN A 462 -10.86 -6.59 -19.77
CA ASN A 462 -9.96 -7.52 -19.11
C ASN A 462 -10.77 -8.64 -18.43
N LEU A 463 -10.20 -9.84 -18.46
CA LEU A 463 -10.70 -11.00 -17.75
C LEU A 463 -9.76 -11.34 -16.59
N ILE A 464 -10.30 -11.95 -15.52
CA ILE A 464 -9.52 -12.37 -14.36
C ILE A 464 -9.94 -13.74 -13.81
N CYS A 465 -8.96 -14.53 -13.36
CA CYS A 465 -9.12 -15.70 -12.50
C CYS A 465 -8.25 -15.53 -11.25
N PHE A 466 -8.79 -15.95 -10.10
CA PHE A 466 -8.11 -15.87 -8.81
C PHE A 466 -7.48 -17.20 -8.42
N LYS A 467 -6.37 -17.15 -7.69
CA LYS A 467 -5.90 -18.30 -6.92
C LYS A 467 -6.88 -18.60 -5.79
N ILE A 468 -7.26 -19.84 -5.57
CA ILE A 468 -8.28 -20.21 -4.57
C ILE A 468 -7.68 -20.25 -3.16
N LEU A 469 -8.23 -19.48 -2.23
CA LEU A 469 -7.89 -19.56 -0.81
C LEU A 469 -8.70 -20.67 -0.11
N LYS A 470 -8.03 -21.46 0.72
CA LYS A 470 -8.62 -22.54 1.51
C LYS A 470 -8.18 -22.46 2.96
N ASP A 471 -9.09 -22.78 3.87
CA ASP A 471 -8.74 -23.04 5.27
C ASP A 471 -7.75 -24.22 5.32
N LYS A 472 -6.67 -24.07 6.10
CA LYS A 472 -5.63 -25.10 6.11
C LYS A 472 -6.08 -26.38 6.83
N ALA A 473 -6.93 -26.26 7.85
CA ALA A 473 -7.39 -27.39 8.65
C ALA A 473 -8.56 -28.13 7.97
N SER A 474 -9.61 -27.40 7.57
CA SER A 474 -10.80 -28.01 6.96
C SER A 474 -10.65 -28.26 5.46
N ARG A 475 -9.65 -27.64 4.81
CA ARG A 475 -9.45 -27.65 3.34
C ARG A 475 -10.61 -27.06 2.55
N GLN A 476 -11.59 -26.44 3.21
CA GLN A 476 -12.72 -25.79 2.55
C GLN A 476 -12.28 -24.48 1.90
N LYS A 477 -12.85 -24.18 0.74
CA LYS A 477 -12.63 -22.90 0.06
C LYS A 477 -13.24 -21.76 0.89
N ILE A 478 -12.59 -20.60 0.87
CA ILE A 478 -13.06 -19.41 1.58
C ILE A 478 -13.97 -18.59 0.63
N PRO A 479 -15.20 -18.23 1.03
CA PRO A 479 -16.13 -17.50 0.16
C PRO A 479 -15.66 -16.08 -0.15
N PHE A 480 -16.12 -15.51 -1.27
CA PHE A 480 -15.77 -14.15 -1.73
C PHE A 480 -16.09 -13.08 -0.68
N SER A 481 -17.19 -13.25 0.05
CA SER A 481 -17.60 -12.36 1.16
C SER A 481 -16.56 -12.25 2.27
N ARG A 482 -15.71 -13.29 2.44
CA ARG A 482 -14.61 -13.30 3.41
C ARG A 482 -13.26 -12.97 2.78
N VAL A 483 -12.93 -13.48 1.58
CA VAL A 483 -11.62 -13.21 0.97
C VAL A 483 -11.47 -11.78 0.47
N LEU A 484 -12.55 -11.10 0.08
CA LEU A 484 -12.48 -9.69 -0.32
C LEU A 484 -12.34 -8.74 0.87
N ARG A 485 -12.68 -9.21 2.08
CA ARG A 485 -12.59 -8.41 3.29
C ARG A 485 -11.14 -8.28 3.73
N TYR A 486 -10.82 -7.12 4.27
CA TYR A 486 -9.59 -6.88 4.99
C TYR A 486 -9.39 -7.86 6.18
N PRO A 487 -8.19 -8.43 6.40
CA PRO A 487 -6.94 -8.26 5.63
C PRO A 487 -6.77 -9.24 4.46
N LEU A 488 -7.67 -10.22 4.31
CA LEU A 488 -7.50 -11.34 3.37
C LEU A 488 -7.37 -10.89 1.91
N GLY A 489 -8.10 -9.85 1.53
CA GLY A 489 -8.10 -9.33 0.16
C GLY A 489 -6.77 -8.71 -0.30
N HIS A 490 -5.87 -8.41 0.63
CA HIS A 490 -4.62 -7.69 0.37
C HIS A 490 -3.36 -8.54 0.65
N MET A 491 -3.52 -9.85 0.83
CA MET A 491 -2.39 -10.73 1.12
C MET A 491 -1.53 -10.99 -0.12
N GLU A 492 -0.23 -10.79 0.01
CA GLU A 492 0.76 -11.02 -1.06
C GLU A 492 1.92 -11.95 -0.66
N SER A 493 2.03 -12.36 0.61
CA SER A 493 3.17 -13.13 1.14
C SER A 493 2.77 -14.45 1.79
N GLU A 494 3.67 -15.44 1.75
CA GLU A 494 3.47 -16.72 2.44
C GLU A 494 3.29 -16.54 3.95
N TYR A 495 4.00 -15.57 4.55
CA TYR A 495 3.81 -15.21 5.96
C TYR A 495 2.35 -14.83 6.28
N ALA A 496 1.68 -14.07 5.40
CA ALA A 496 0.28 -13.70 5.61
C ALA A 496 -0.66 -14.91 5.58
N LEU A 497 -0.41 -15.89 4.68
CA LEU A 497 -1.17 -17.14 4.67
C LEU A 497 -0.97 -17.93 5.96
N GLN A 498 0.28 -18.10 6.39
CA GLN A 498 0.60 -18.86 7.59
C GLN A 498 0.00 -18.23 8.85
N LYS A 499 0.08 -16.90 8.97
CA LYS A 499 -0.49 -16.14 10.10
C LYS A 499 -2.01 -16.28 10.22
N ASN A 500 -2.69 -16.53 9.11
CA ASN A 500 -4.15 -16.67 9.05
C ASN A 500 -4.63 -18.13 8.93
N ASP A 501 -3.73 -19.12 9.05
CA ASP A 501 -4.02 -20.54 8.90
C ASP A 501 -4.69 -20.90 7.55
N LEU A 502 -4.20 -20.27 6.48
CA LEU A 502 -4.70 -20.46 5.12
C LEU A 502 -3.70 -21.20 4.23
N SER A 503 -4.23 -21.79 3.17
CA SER A 503 -3.48 -22.27 2.01
C SER A 503 -4.05 -21.65 0.73
N ILE A 504 -3.27 -21.64 -0.33
CA ILE A 504 -3.63 -21.07 -1.62
C ILE A 504 -3.37 -22.08 -2.73
N GLU A 505 -4.23 -22.12 -3.74
CA GLU A 505 -4.13 -23.00 -4.90
C GLU A 505 -4.11 -22.18 -6.18
N GLU A 506 -3.24 -22.53 -7.13
CA GLU A 506 -3.20 -21.90 -8.44
C GLU A 506 -4.39 -22.33 -9.30
N ASN A 507 -4.67 -21.53 -10.34
CA ASN A 507 -5.56 -21.95 -11.41
C ASN A 507 -4.99 -23.19 -12.10
N THR A 508 -5.87 -24.13 -12.44
CA THR A 508 -5.46 -25.31 -13.20
C THR A 508 -5.08 -24.94 -14.64
N PRO A 509 -4.31 -25.76 -15.35
CA PRO A 509 -4.03 -25.52 -16.77
C PRO A 509 -5.29 -25.34 -17.63
N GLU A 510 -6.35 -26.06 -17.32
CA GLU A 510 -7.65 -25.97 -17.99
C GLU A 510 -8.33 -24.63 -17.71
N GLU A 511 -8.30 -24.14 -16.47
CA GLU A 511 -8.83 -22.82 -16.11
C GLU A 511 -8.15 -21.69 -16.88
N ILE A 512 -6.82 -21.77 -17.00
CA ILE A 512 -6.02 -20.77 -17.73
C ILE A 512 -6.32 -20.86 -19.23
N ARG A 513 -6.50 -22.06 -19.78
CA ARG A 513 -6.92 -22.26 -21.17
C ARG A 513 -8.30 -21.67 -21.43
N GLU A 514 -9.29 -22.01 -20.62
CA GLU A 514 -10.70 -21.61 -20.80
C GLU A 514 -10.87 -20.09 -20.80
N ILE A 515 -10.26 -19.36 -19.86
CA ILE A 515 -10.32 -17.89 -19.84
C ILE A 515 -9.56 -17.25 -21.02
N THR A 516 -8.51 -17.94 -21.52
CA THR A 516 -7.79 -17.50 -22.72
C THR A 516 -8.65 -17.68 -23.98
N GLU A 517 -9.35 -18.80 -24.09
CA GLU A 517 -10.33 -19.06 -25.16
C GLU A 517 -11.50 -18.09 -25.12
N GLU A 518 -12.03 -17.77 -23.92
CA GLU A 518 -13.04 -16.73 -23.74
C GLU A 518 -12.56 -15.38 -24.29
N MET A 519 -11.33 -14.96 -23.97
CA MET A 519 -10.77 -13.72 -24.54
C MET A 519 -10.68 -13.78 -26.06
N LEU A 520 -10.20 -14.88 -26.62
CA LEU A 520 -10.10 -15.07 -28.07
C LEU A 520 -11.47 -14.98 -28.73
N ASP A 521 -12.49 -15.63 -28.16
CA ASP A 521 -13.85 -15.62 -28.69
C ASP A 521 -14.51 -14.24 -28.59
N ARG A 522 -14.25 -13.50 -27.49
CA ARG A 522 -14.69 -12.10 -27.34
C ARG A 522 -14.05 -11.20 -28.42
N LEU A 523 -12.75 -11.34 -28.65
CA LEU A 523 -12.03 -10.55 -29.65
C LEU A 523 -12.35 -10.95 -31.09
N ASP A 524 -12.76 -12.19 -31.32
CA ASP A 524 -13.24 -12.69 -32.62
C ASP A 524 -14.71 -12.31 -32.88
N GLY A 525 -15.42 -11.71 -31.91
CA GLY A 525 -16.85 -11.43 -32.02
C GLY A 525 -17.74 -12.68 -32.02
N LYS A 526 -17.21 -13.81 -31.53
CA LYS A 526 -17.89 -15.11 -31.44
C LYS A 526 -18.46 -15.40 -30.05
N TRP A 527 -18.16 -14.55 -29.07
CA TRP A 527 -18.64 -14.72 -27.71
C TRP A 527 -20.14 -14.50 -27.61
N VAL A 528 -20.83 -15.45 -26.98
CA VAL A 528 -22.28 -15.39 -26.73
C VAL A 528 -22.49 -15.08 -25.25
N GLU A 529 -23.23 -14.00 -24.97
CA GLU A 529 -23.57 -13.64 -23.60
C GLU A 529 -24.53 -14.65 -22.96
N ASP A 530 -24.34 -14.90 -21.67
CA ASP A 530 -25.12 -15.83 -20.86
C ASP A 530 -25.68 -15.07 -19.65
N GLU A 531 -26.99 -15.03 -19.51
CA GLU A 531 -27.64 -14.35 -18.37
C GLU A 531 -27.26 -14.96 -17.02
N ALA A 532 -26.99 -16.27 -16.97
CA ALA A 532 -26.57 -16.90 -15.72
C ALA A 532 -25.17 -16.43 -15.30
N ASP A 533 -24.27 -16.26 -16.28
CA ASP A 533 -22.95 -15.68 -16.08
C ASP A 533 -23.03 -14.21 -15.62
N GLU A 534 -23.89 -13.40 -16.25
CA GLU A 534 -24.15 -12.02 -15.80
C GLU A 534 -24.64 -11.96 -14.36
N ARG A 535 -25.57 -12.83 -13.96
CA ARG A 535 -26.07 -12.89 -12.57
C ARG A 535 -24.96 -13.27 -11.59
N ARG A 536 -24.10 -14.23 -11.94
CA ARG A 536 -22.97 -14.64 -11.08
C ARG A 536 -21.97 -13.49 -10.92
N PHE A 537 -21.62 -12.81 -12.02
CA PHE A 537 -20.70 -11.67 -11.96
C PHE A 537 -21.31 -10.50 -11.18
N ALA A 538 -22.58 -10.16 -11.39
CA ALA A 538 -23.28 -9.14 -10.62
C ALA A 538 -23.28 -9.45 -9.11
N ARG A 539 -23.49 -10.73 -8.73
CA ARG A 539 -23.39 -11.16 -7.33
C ARG A 539 -21.99 -10.96 -6.76
N PHE A 540 -20.94 -11.27 -7.51
CA PHE A 540 -19.56 -10.99 -7.08
C PHE A 540 -19.32 -9.48 -6.86
N VAL A 541 -19.83 -8.64 -7.77
CA VAL A 541 -19.70 -7.19 -7.66
C VAL A 541 -20.43 -6.68 -6.42
N GLU A 542 -21.65 -7.13 -6.16
CA GLU A 542 -22.40 -6.82 -4.93
C GLU A 542 -21.60 -7.15 -3.67
N ILE A 543 -21.06 -8.37 -3.60
CA ILE A 543 -20.21 -8.81 -2.48
C ILE A 543 -19.00 -7.88 -2.36
N SER A 544 -18.32 -7.59 -3.45
CA SER A 544 -17.15 -6.73 -3.43
C SER A 544 -17.45 -5.31 -2.94
N LEU A 545 -18.56 -4.71 -3.38
CA LEU A 545 -18.97 -3.38 -2.93
C LEU A 545 -19.36 -3.39 -1.45
N SER A 546 -20.02 -4.46 -0.97
CA SER A 546 -20.38 -4.61 0.45
C SER A 546 -19.17 -4.66 1.39
N GLN A 547 -18.01 -5.09 0.88
CA GLN A 547 -16.75 -5.13 1.62
C GLN A 547 -15.89 -3.87 1.43
N GLY A 548 -16.42 -2.82 0.78
CA GLY A 548 -15.69 -1.57 0.51
C GLY A 548 -14.71 -1.65 -0.66
N GLY A 549 -14.87 -2.62 -1.55
CA GLY A 549 -14.11 -2.75 -2.80
C GLY A 549 -14.77 -2.04 -3.99
N TYR A 550 -14.49 -2.53 -5.19
CA TYR A 550 -14.97 -2.01 -6.48
C TYR A 550 -15.22 -3.18 -7.46
N GLN A 551 -15.88 -2.92 -8.59
CA GLN A 551 -16.23 -3.95 -9.58
C GLN A 551 -14.99 -4.69 -10.12
N GLY A 552 -14.02 -3.95 -10.67
CA GLY A 552 -12.82 -4.55 -11.29
C GLY A 552 -13.12 -5.23 -12.64
N PRO A 553 -12.20 -6.08 -13.13
CA PRO A 553 -12.34 -6.77 -14.40
C PRO A 553 -13.32 -7.95 -14.27
N ARG A 554 -13.85 -8.42 -15.40
CA ARG A 554 -14.79 -9.53 -15.42
C ARG A 554 -14.09 -10.83 -15.00
N ILE A 555 -14.72 -11.63 -14.15
CA ILE A 555 -14.21 -12.96 -13.82
C ILE A 555 -14.53 -13.91 -14.98
N GLY A 556 -13.58 -14.77 -15.37
CA GLY A 556 -13.81 -15.76 -16.44
C GLY A 556 -15.05 -16.61 -16.16
N ARG A 557 -15.89 -16.82 -17.20
CA ARG A 557 -17.20 -17.50 -17.07
C ARG A 557 -17.06 -18.89 -16.46
N ALA A 558 -16.19 -19.71 -17.06
CA ALA A 558 -15.99 -21.11 -16.64
C ALA A 558 -15.47 -21.20 -15.20
N PHE A 559 -14.59 -20.28 -14.80
CA PHE A 559 -14.10 -20.20 -13.43
C PHE A 559 -15.25 -19.86 -12.47
N LEU A 560 -16.07 -18.85 -12.77
CA LEU A 560 -17.14 -18.44 -11.89
C LEU A 560 -18.28 -19.46 -11.81
N GLU A 561 -18.52 -20.21 -12.88
CA GLU A 561 -19.42 -21.37 -12.90
C GLU A 561 -18.91 -22.50 -12.00
N ARG A 562 -17.64 -22.90 -12.17
CA ARG A 562 -16.98 -23.96 -11.38
C ARG A 562 -16.88 -23.61 -9.90
N HIS A 563 -16.74 -22.31 -9.58
CA HIS A 563 -16.57 -21.79 -8.23
C HIS A 563 -17.78 -20.97 -7.75
N CYS A 564 -18.99 -21.27 -8.25
CA CYS A 564 -20.20 -20.55 -7.86
C CYS A 564 -20.52 -20.68 -6.36
N ASP A 565 -20.01 -21.72 -5.69
CA ASP A 565 -20.06 -21.91 -4.24
C ASP A 565 -19.41 -20.76 -3.46
N LEU A 566 -18.47 -20.03 -4.06
CA LEU A 566 -17.81 -18.89 -3.43
C LEU A 566 -18.65 -17.62 -3.38
N LEU A 567 -19.78 -17.57 -4.12
CA LEU A 567 -20.68 -16.41 -4.20
C LEU A 567 -21.71 -16.34 -3.06
N GLN A 568 -21.61 -17.24 -2.09
CA GLN A 568 -22.51 -17.31 -0.93
C GLN A 568 -22.36 -16.09 -0.01
#